data_AF-A8FRX9-F1
#
_entry.id   AF-A8FRX9-F1
#
_cell.length_a   1.000
_cell.length_b   1.000
_cell.length_c   1.000
_cell.angle_alpha   90.00
_cell.angle_beta   90.00
_cell.angle_gamma   90.00
#
_symmetry.space_group_name_H-M   'P 1'
#
loop_
_entity.id
_entity.type
_entity.pdbx_description
1 polymer ?
#
loop_
_entity_poly.entity_id
_entity_poly.type
_entity_poly.pdbx_seq_one_letter_code
_entity_poly.pdbx_strand_id
1 'polypeptide(L)' 'MLGSIAELFFWFFWEFLLSFLLYTTGAVVLGVLSFGRIQKPLYFPGVFNSEKRLAKNDFFSVYITGFFFYLVLLTLIIW' A
#
# COMPACT_ATOMS: atom_id res chain seq x y z
N MET A 1 3.10 -4.93 -31.19
CA MET A 1 1.80 -4.55 -30.60
C MET A 1 1.46 -5.36 -29.34
N LEU A 2 1.56 -6.70 -29.35
CA LEU A 2 1.28 -7.51 -28.15
C LEU A 2 2.25 -7.26 -26.96
N GLY A 3 3.53 -7.01 -27.23
CA GLY A 3 4.52 -6.69 -26.18
C GLY A 3 4.18 -5.43 -25.38
N SER A 4 3.75 -4.35 -26.07
CA SER A 4 3.39 -3.09 -25.42
C SER A 4 2.13 -3.19 -24.54
N ILE A 5 1.18 -4.06 -24.91
CA ILE A 5 -0.03 -4.30 -24.10
C ILE A 5 0.33 -5.11 -22.86
N ALA A 6 1.16 -6.13 -22.99
CA ALA A 6 1.65 -6.92 -21.87
C ALA A 6 2.47 -6.07 -20.89
N GLU A 7 3.31 -5.17 -21.40
CA GLU A 7 4.10 -4.25 -20.60
C GLU A 7 3.24 -3.25 -19.81
N LEU A 8 2.21 -2.68 -20.45
CA LEU A 8 1.24 -1.82 -19.77
C LEU A 8 0.47 -2.56 -18.67
N PHE A 9 0.05 -3.79 -18.95
CA PHE A 9 -0.65 -4.61 -17.96
C PHE A 9 0.27 -4.96 -16.78
N PHE A 10 1.53 -5.28 -17.06
CA PHE A 10 2.54 -5.52 -16.03
C PHE A 10 2.75 -4.29 -15.15
N TRP A 11 2.96 -3.12 -15.74
CA TRP A 11 3.11 -1.86 -15.00
C TRP A 11 1.89 -1.55 -14.15
N PHE A 12 0.70 -1.66 -14.73
CA PHE A 12 -0.55 -1.41 -14.01
C PHE A 12 -0.75 -2.38 -12.83
N PHE A 13 -0.52 -3.67 -13.06
CA PHE A 13 -0.60 -4.69 -12.03
C PHE A 13 0.43 -4.44 -10.92
N TRP A 14 1.66 -4.08 -11.28
CA TRP A 14 2.73 -3.82 -10.34
C TRP A 14 2.45 -2.60 -9.48
N GLU A 15 2.01 -1.49 -10.08
CA GLU A 15 1.60 -0.29 -9.34
C GLU A 15 0.45 -0.58 -8.38
N PHE A 16 -0.53 -1.37 -8.81
CA PHE A 16 -1.65 -1.78 -7.98
C PHE A 16 -1.18 -2.65 -6.81
N LEU A 17 -0.35 -3.66 -7.09
CA LEU A 17 0.18 -4.59 -6.09
C LEU A 17 1.02 -3.87 -5.04
N LEU A 18 1.94 -3.01 -5.47
CA LEU A 18 2.76 -2.20 -4.57
C LEU A 18 1.90 -1.24 -3.75
N SER A 19 0.92 -0.58 -4.37
CA SER A 19 -0.01 0.30 -3.67
C SER A 19 -0.75 -0.46 -2.57
N PHE A 20 -1.23 -1.66 -2.90
CA PHE A 20 -1.97 -2.52 -2.00
C PHE A 20 -1.13 -3.01 -0.83
N LEU A 21 0.10 -3.45 -1.11
CA LEU A 21 1.04 -3.90 -0.08
C LEU A 21 1.38 -2.77 0.89
N LEU A 22 1.76 -1.59 0.38
CA LEU A 22 2.13 -0.44 1.20
C LEU A 22 0.98 0.06 2.07
N TYR A 23 -0.23 0.12 1.51
CA TYR A 23 -1.40 0.52 2.28
C TYR A 23 -1.73 -0.52 3.37
N THR A 24 -1.76 -1.80 3.01
CA THR A 24 -2.09 -2.89 3.94
C THR A 24 -1.11 -2.94 5.09
N THR A 25 0.20 -2.91 4.81
CA THR A 25 1.21 -2.90 5.88
C THR A 25 1.15 -1.62 6.69
N GLY A 26 0.96 -0.46 6.06
CA GLY A 26 0.79 0.81 6.76
C GLY A 26 -0.39 0.79 7.73
N ALA A 27 -1.53 0.23 7.32
CA ALA A 27 -2.73 0.11 8.15
C ALA A 27 -2.48 -0.82 9.34
N VAL A 28 -1.80 -1.95 9.12
CA VAL A 28 -1.41 -2.88 10.18
C VAL A 28 -0.41 -2.25 11.14
N VAL A 29 0.61 -1.57 10.63
CA VAL A 29 1.63 -0.89 11.44
C VAL A 29 1.00 0.21 12.30
N LEU A 30 0.11 1.03 11.74
CA LEU A 30 -0.63 2.03 12.51
C LEU A 30 -1.51 1.37 13.58
N GLY A 31 -2.19 0.27 13.25
CA GLY A 31 -2.99 -0.49 14.22
C GLY A 31 -2.14 -1.03 15.37
N VAL A 32 -0.99 -1.64 15.06
CA VAL A 32 -0.06 -2.20 16.06
C VAL A 32 0.57 -1.11 16.92
N LEU A 33 1.11 -0.05 16.32
CA LEU A 33 1.77 1.04 17.03
C LEU A 33 0.79 1.87 17.87
N SER A 34 -0.47 1.99 17.43
CA SER A 34 -1.50 2.69 18.18
C SER A 34 -2.20 1.82 19.23
N PHE A 35 -1.78 0.57 19.43
CA PHE A 35 -2.45 -0.41 20.29
C PHE A 35 -3.95 -0.55 19.96
N GLY A 36 -4.29 -0.49 18.66
CA GLY A 36 -5.66 -0.59 18.17
C GLY A 36 -6.50 0.69 18.31
N ARG A 37 -5.92 1.83 18.72
CA ARG A 37 -6.63 3.13 18.77
C ARG A 37 -6.92 3.69 17.38
N ILE A 38 -6.02 3.48 16.42
CA ILE A 38 -6.18 3.91 15.03
C ILE A 38 -6.36 2.66 14.18
N GLN A 39 -7.61 2.38 13.81
CA GLN A 39 -7.95 1.27 12.91
C GLN A 39 -8.32 1.85 11.56
N LYS A 40 -7.53 1.51 10.55
CA LYS A 40 -7.82 1.85 9.16
C LYS A 40 -8.42 0.62 8.47
N PRO A 41 -9.47 0.80 7.64
CA PRO A 41 -10.13 -0.32 7.00
C PRO A 41 -9.16 -1.05 6.07
N LEU A 42 -9.10 -2.38 6.19
CA LEU A 42 -8.41 -3.21 5.21
C LEU A 42 -9.36 -3.47 4.04
N TYR A 43 -8.99 -2.99 2.87
CA TYR A 43 -9.80 -3.12 1.68
C TYR A 43 -9.48 -4.42 0.95
N PHE A 44 -10.49 -5.09 0.41
CA PHE A 44 -10.26 -6.16 -0.55
C PHE A 44 -9.72 -5.61 -1.88
N PRO A 45 -8.91 -6.36 -2.63
CA PRO A 45 -8.35 -5.91 -3.90
C PRO A 45 -9.41 -5.37 -4.88
N GLY A 46 -10.62 -5.95 -4.90
CA GLY A 46 -11.71 -5.53 -5.77
C GLY A 46 -12.27 -4.13 -5.48
N VAL A 47 -12.15 -3.63 -4.24
CA VAL A 47 -12.64 -2.30 -3.81
C VAL A 47 -11.51 -1.31 -3.51
N PHE A 48 -10.27 -1.79 -3.44
CA PHE A 48 -9.11 -0.97 -3.13
C PHE A 48 -8.93 0.22 -4.08
N ASN A 49 -9.14 0.01 -5.38
CA ASN A 49 -8.91 1.06 -6.37
C ASN A 49 -9.94 2.21 -6.28
N SER A 50 -11.22 1.89 -6.00
CA SER A 50 -12.26 2.90 -5.80
C SER A 50 -11.99 3.71 -4.52
N GLU A 51 -11.58 3.04 -3.45
CA GLU A 51 -11.32 3.65 -2.15
C GLU A 51 -10.06 4.53 -2.17
N LYS A 52 -8.99 4.07 -2.84
CA LYS A 52 -7.78 4.87 -3.11
C LYS A 52 -8.12 6.19 -3.78
N ARG A 53 -9.10 6.20 -4.68
CA ARG A 53 -9.54 7.40 -5.41
C ARG A 53 -10.36 8.36 -4.54
N LEU A 54 -11.15 7.83 -3.60
CA LEU A 54 -12.08 8.60 -2.76
C LEU A 54 -11.43 9.13 -1.47
N ALA A 55 -10.59 8.33 -0.80
CA ALA A 55 -10.07 8.62 0.54
C ALA A 55 -8.69 9.30 0.54
N LYS A 56 -8.41 10.16 -0.45
CA LYS A 56 -7.06 10.59 -0.87
C LYS A 56 -6.10 11.01 0.28
N ASN A 57 -6.56 11.81 1.25
CA ASN A 57 -5.70 12.30 2.33
C ASN A 57 -5.37 11.24 3.39
N ASP A 58 -6.40 10.57 3.90
CA ASP A 58 -6.25 9.56 4.93
C ASP A 58 -5.50 8.33 4.39
N PHE A 59 -5.77 7.99 3.13
CA PHE A 59 -5.11 6.93 2.42
C PHE A 59 -3.61 7.18 2.23
N PHE A 60 -3.23 8.42 1.91
CA PHE A 60 -1.84 8.80 1.72
C PHE A 60 -1.01 8.69 3.00
N SER A 61 -1.58 9.06 4.16
CA SER A 61 -0.92 8.91 5.45
C SER A 61 -0.61 7.45 5.79
N VAL A 62 -1.57 6.55 5.55
CA VAL A 62 -1.40 5.11 5.76
C VAL A 62 -0.35 4.55 4.81
N TYR A 63 -0.41 4.93 3.54
CA TYR A 63 0.55 4.53 2.51
C TYR A 63 1.99 4.95 2.86
N ILE A 64 2.18 6.20 3.30
CA ILE A 64 3.48 6.70 3.76
C ILE A 64 4.00 5.88 4.94
N THR A 65 3.12 5.52 5.87
CA THR A 65 3.51 4.73 7.04
C THR A 65 4.03 3.36 6.63
N GLY A 66 3.36 2.69 5.68
CA GLY A 66 3.84 1.42 5.13
C GLY A 66 5.16 1.57 4.38
N PHE A 67 5.33 2.65 3.62
CA PHE A 67 6.59 2.95 2.93
C PHE A 67 7.77 3.09 3.90
N PHE A 68 7.62 3.90 4.97
CA PHE A 68 8.65 4.03 5.99
C PHE A 68 8.94 2.73 6.72
N PHE A 69 7.91 1.93 6.99
CA PHE A 69 8.10 0.60 7.57
C PHE A 69 9.02 -0.27 6.70
N TYR A 70 8.80 -0.31 5.39
CA TYR A 70 9.67 -1.07 4.49
C TYR A 70 11.08 -0.48 4.36
N LEU A 71 11.25 0.84 4.43
CA LEU A 71 12.59 1.46 4.47
C LEU A 71 13.36 1.06 5.72
N VAL A 72 12.71 1.07 6.89
CA VAL A 72 13.31 0.63 8.15
C VAL A 72 13.64 -0.85 8.08
N LEU A 73 12.69 -1.68 7.60
CA LEU A 73 12.90 -3.12 7.45
C LEU A 73 14.08 -3.42 6.52
N LEU A 74 14.17 -2.73 5.38
CA LEU A 74 15.29 -2.86 4.45
C LEU A 74 16.62 -2.48 5.12
N THR A 75 16.62 -1.39 5.88
CA THR A 75 17.81 -0.94 6.62
C THR A 75 18.26 -2.01 7.62
N LEU A 76 17.33 -2.60 8.39
CA LEU A 76 17.61 -3.68 9.35
C LEU A 76 18.07 -4.99 8.70
N ILE A 77 17.70 -5.25 7.45
CA ILE A 77 18.14 -6.45 6.72
C ILE A 77 19.57 -6.26 6.18
N ILE A 78 19.91 -5.05 5.76
CA ILE A 78 21.21 -4.73 5.15
C ILE A 78 22.30 -4.54 6.22
N TRP A 79 21.95 -3.96 7.36
CA TRP A 79 22.86 -3.63 8.46
C TRP A 79 23.06 -4.81 9.40
#